data_AF-A0A813L990-F1
#
_entry.id   AF-A0A813L990-F1
#
_cell.length_a   1.000
_cell.length_b   1.000
_cell.length_c   1.000
_cell.angle_alpha   90.00
_cell.angle_beta   90.00
_cell.angle_gamma   90.00
#
_symmetry.space_group_name_H-M   'P 1'
#
loop_
_entity.id
_entity.type
_entity.pdbx_description
1 polymer ?
#
loop_
_entity_poly.entity_id
_entity_poly.type
_entity_poly.pdbx_seq_one_letter_code
_entity_poly.pdbx_strand_id
1 'polypeptide(L)'
;LAAAGAVLWSEAVEIQEPRPLQLVGAIILIWLGTGLLLGGLTIAFEAPGLYCKRRNGIVPFYAWIYLGGWLIFYCAVWLTRRKLMQCGFQFKKNDRDFDLVAPRLILGKLLWELPKVEGAPEVNMVIDLTCEWTEPWALRRVRRYIAVPVVDTTKPSLKQLLSAAQEAVDFLSFCRMCLVVVVVC
;
A
#
# COMPACT_ATOMS: atom_id res chain seq x y z
N LEU A 1 63.06 25.05 6.55
CA LEU A 1 62.15 24.17 5.79
C LEU A 1 60.98 23.61 6.64
N ALA A 2 60.60 24.22 7.76
CA ALA A 2 59.55 23.68 8.65
C ALA A 2 58.55 24.74 9.19
N ALA A 3 58.30 25.83 8.45
CA ALA A 3 57.45 26.93 8.95
C ALA A 3 56.43 27.48 7.92
N ALA A 4 56.12 26.74 6.87
CA ALA A 4 55.21 27.19 5.79
C ALA A 4 53.92 26.35 5.67
N GLY A 5 53.60 25.52 6.68
CA GLY A 5 52.53 24.52 6.60
C GLY A 5 51.22 24.83 7.34
N ALA A 6 51.11 25.97 8.04
CA ALA A 6 50.03 26.19 9.03
C ALA A 6 49.01 27.29 8.69
N VAL A 7 49.05 27.89 7.50
CA VAL A 7 48.29 29.13 7.20
C VAL A 7 47.02 28.92 6.37
N LEU A 8 46.65 27.67 6.01
CA LEU A 8 45.56 27.42 5.05
C LEU A 8 44.24 26.85 5.59
N TRP A 9 44.00 26.89 6.92
CA TRP A 9 42.78 26.30 7.51
C TRP A 9 42.03 27.20 8.50
N SER A 10 42.16 28.53 8.39
CA SER A 10 41.36 29.47 9.21
C SER A 10 40.32 30.26 8.40
N GLU A 11 39.79 29.69 7.31
CA GLU A 11 38.48 30.13 6.85
C GLU A 11 37.48 29.63 7.89
N ALA A 12 37.19 30.48 8.88
CA ALA A 12 36.13 30.26 9.82
C ALA A 12 34.84 30.09 9.01
N VAL A 13 34.44 28.83 8.81
CA VAL A 13 33.13 28.49 8.25
C VAL A 13 32.12 29.04 9.23
N GLU A 14 31.57 30.20 8.90
CA GLU A 14 30.48 30.81 9.64
C GLU A 14 29.32 29.81 9.59
N ILE A 15 29.10 29.11 10.71
CA ILE A 15 28.03 28.11 10.82
C ILE A 15 26.73 28.90 10.85
N GLN A 16 26.18 29.15 9.67
CA GLN A 16 24.88 29.79 9.55
C GLN A 16 23.83 28.83 10.11
N GLU A 17 23.21 29.21 11.23
CA GLU A 17 22.18 28.36 11.82
C GLU A 17 21.05 28.14 10.80
N PRO A 18 20.60 26.87 10.62
CA PRO A 18 19.56 26.58 9.67
C PRO A 18 18.28 27.30 10.08
N ARG A 19 17.65 27.99 9.12
CA ARG A 19 16.34 28.57 9.33
C ARG A 19 15.34 27.46 9.70
N PRO A 20 14.36 27.68 10.58
CA PRO A 20 13.40 26.63 11.00
C PRO A 20 12.75 25.87 9.84
N LEU A 21 12.48 26.54 8.71
CA LEU A 21 11.96 25.92 7.49
C LEU A 21 12.91 24.89 6.87
N GLN A 22 14.22 25.12 6.92
CA GLN A 22 15.23 24.19 6.42
C GLN A 22 15.27 22.92 7.29
N LEU A 23 15.16 23.09 8.61
CA LEU A 23 15.11 21.96 9.54
C LEU A 23 13.86 21.09 9.30
N VAL A 24 12.68 21.71 9.15
CA VAL A 24 11.43 21.00 8.84
C VAL A 24 11.54 20.26 7.50
N GLY A 25 12.08 20.92 6.47
CA GLY A 25 12.32 20.30 5.17
C GLY A 25 13.25 19.09 5.27
N ALA A 26 14.35 19.20 6.01
CA ALA A 26 15.28 18.09 6.24
C ALA A 26 14.61 16.91 6.95
N ILE A 27 13.79 17.17 7.98
CA ILE A 27 13.04 16.14 8.70
C ILE A 27 12.11 15.38 7.75
N ILE A 28 11.35 16.10 6.91
CA ILE A 28 10.44 15.48 5.94
C ILE A 28 11.21 14.63 4.92
N LEU A 29 12.34 15.12 4.42
CA LEU A 29 13.17 14.38 3.46
C LEU A 29 13.77 13.11 4.09
N ILE A 30 14.29 13.19 5.31
CA ILE A 30 14.81 12.04 6.05
C ILE A 30 13.69 11.02 6.26
N TRP A 31 12.50 11.48 6.61
CA TRP A 31 11.35 10.62 6.83
C TRP A 31 10.92 9.88 5.56
N LEU A 32 10.81 10.60 4.43
CA LEU A 32 10.51 10.00 3.12
C LEU A 32 11.61 9.04 2.66
N GLY A 33 12.88 9.43 2.84
CA GLY A 33 14.04 8.60 2.50
C GLY A 33 14.10 7.31 3.31
N THR A 34 13.76 7.38 4.61
CA THR A 34 13.65 6.20 5.47
C THR A 34 12.58 5.24 4.97
N GLY A 35 11.40 5.76 4.62
CA GLY A 35 10.32 4.93 4.07
C GLY A 35 10.69 4.30 2.72
N LEU A 36 11.37 5.04 1.84
CA LEU A 36 11.86 4.53 0.56
C LEU A 36 12.90 3.43 0.75
N LEU A 37 13.86 3.63 1.64
CA LEU A 37 14.90 2.65 1.95
C LEU A 37 14.28 1.36 2.52
N LEU A 38 13.34 1.47 3.46
CA LEU A 38 12.65 0.31 4.02
C LEU A 38 11.79 -0.41 2.97
N GLY A 39 11.10 0.32 2.09
CA GLY A 39 10.39 -0.27 0.96
C GLY A 39 11.33 -1.05 0.03
N GLY A 40 12.47 -0.44 -0.33
CA GLY A 40 13.51 -1.07 -1.14
C GLY A 40 14.07 -2.34 -0.50
N LEU A 41 14.38 -2.31 0.80
CA LEU A 41 14.81 -3.50 1.55
C LEU A 41 13.71 -4.57 1.59
N THR A 42 12.45 -4.16 1.73
CA THR A 42 11.33 -5.10 1.75
C THR A 42 11.20 -5.86 0.44
N ILE A 43 11.37 -5.17 -0.69
CA ILE A 43 11.42 -5.78 -2.03
C ILE A 43 12.65 -6.67 -2.17
N ALA A 44 13.83 -6.17 -1.81
CA ALA A 44 15.09 -6.89 -1.96
C ALA A 44 15.15 -8.20 -1.15
N PHE A 45 14.48 -8.26 0.00
CA PHE A 45 14.46 -9.43 0.88
C PHE A 45 13.14 -10.21 0.87
N GLU A 46 12.20 -9.86 -0.03
CA GLU A 46 10.86 -10.45 -0.09
C GLU A 46 10.18 -10.54 1.31
N ALA A 47 10.27 -9.45 2.09
CA ALA A 47 9.98 -9.45 3.52
C ALA A 47 8.68 -8.69 3.86
N PRO A 48 7.48 -9.17 3.45
CA PRO A 48 6.22 -8.43 3.60
C PRO A 48 5.88 -8.09 5.06
N GLY A 49 6.50 -8.79 6.02
CA GLY A 49 6.39 -8.49 7.44
C GLY A 49 6.86 -7.09 7.83
N LEU A 50 7.74 -6.45 7.05
CA LEU A 50 8.23 -5.09 7.32
C LEU A 50 7.14 -4.03 7.17
N TYR A 51 6.14 -4.25 6.31
CA TYR A 51 4.95 -3.38 6.24
C TYR A 51 3.99 -3.55 7.42
N CYS A 52 4.17 -4.62 8.21
CA CYS A 52 3.37 -4.94 9.39
C CYS A 52 1.85 -5.02 9.13
N LYS A 53 1.44 -5.22 7.87
CA LYS A 53 0.03 -5.35 7.49
C LYS A 53 -0.57 -6.58 8.15
N ARG A 54 -1.62 -6.36 8.93
CA ARG A 54 -2.35 -7.43 9.62
C ARG A 54 -3.31 -8.13 8.65
N ARG A 55 -3.74 -9.35 8.99
CA ARG A 55 -4.68 -10.16 8.19
C ARG A 55 -6.03 -9.47 7.92
N ASN A 56 -6.41 -8.46 8.71
CA ASN A 56 -7.61 -7.65 8.49
C ASN A 56 -7.36 -6.39 7.63
N GLY A 57 -6.19 -6.28 6.99
CA GLY A 57 -5.83 -5.18 6.10
C GLY A 57 -5.42 -3.90 6.81
N ILE A 58 -5.31 -3.93 8.14
CA ILE A 58 -4.92 -2.78 8.95
C ILE A 58 -3.41 -2.78 9.11
N VAL A 59 -2.81 -1.62 8.84
CA VAL A 59 -1.42 -1.31 9.17
C VAL A 59 -1.39 -0.66 10.56
N PRO A 60 -0.58 -1.17 11.51
CA PRO A 60 -0.52 -0.63 12.88
C PRO A 60 0.06 0.78 12.91
N PHE A 61 -0.29 1.56 13.93
CA PHE A 61 0.12 2.96 14.05
C PHE A 61 1.65 3.16 13.98
N TYR A 62 2.44 2.27 14.58
CA TYR A 62 3.91 2.39 14.54
C TYR A 62 4.48 2.28 13.11
N ALA A 63 3.80 1.58 12.19
CA ALA A 63 4.22 1.51 10.79
C ALA A 63 4.04 2.84 10.07
N TRP A 64 3.15 3.71 10.55
CA TRP A 64 3.04 5.09 10.07
C TRP A 64 4.24 5.95 10.46
N ILE A 65 5.03 5.58 11.46
CA ILE A 65 6.21 6.36 11.84
C ILE A 65 7.30 6.26 10.78
N TYR A 66 7.46 5.12 10.11
CA TYR A 66 8.52 4.93 9.11
C TYR A 66 8.01 4.84 7.67
N LEU A 67 6.76 4.43 7.45
CA LEU A 67 6.11 4.44 6.11
C LEU A 67 5.17 5.62 5.92
N GLY A 68 4.94 6.44 6.94
CA GLY A 68 3.83 7.40 6.92
C GLY A 68 3.93 8.41 5.78
N GLY A 69 5.11 8.81 5.34
CA GLY A 69 5.23 9.73 4.22
C GLY A 69 4.63 9.15 2.94
N TRP A 70 4.91 7.88 2.69
CA TRP A 70 4.33 7.12 1.58
C TRP A 70 2.84 6.83 1.79
N LEU A 71 2.42 6.47 3.01
CA LEU A 71 1.01 6.21 3.30
C LEU A 71 0.15 7.48 3.23
N ILE A 72 0.68 8.64 3.62
CA ILE A 72 0.01 9.94 3.47
C ILE A 72 -0.09 10.27 1.99
N PHE A 73 0.99 10.13 1.23
CA PHE A 73 0.96 10.37 -0.21
C PHE A 73 -0.07 9.48 -0.91
N TYR A 74 -0.07 8.19 -0.60
CA TYR A 74 -1.06 7.23 -1.09
C TYR A 74 -2.50 7.63 -0.72
N CYS A 75 -2.75 7.97 0.55
CA CYS A 75 -4.06 8.46 1.00
C CYS A 75 -4.48 9.75 0.26
N ALA A 76 -3.55 10.67 0.04
CA ALA A 76 -3.79 11.93 -0.64
C ALA A 76 -4.13 11.71 -2.12
N VAL A 77 -3.40 10.84 -2.81
CA VAL A 77 -3.69 10.43 -4.19
C VAL A 77 -5.08 9.80 -4.26
N TRP A 78 -5.43 8.93 -3.31
CA TRP A 78 -6.77 8.32 -3.24
C TRP A 78 -7.88 9.36 -3.07
N LEU A 79 -7.77 10.23 -2.06
CA LEU A 79 -8.77 11.27 -1.79
C LEU A 79 -8.93 12.22 -2.98
N THR A 80 -7.82 12.56 -3.65
CA THR A 80 -7.83 13.41 -4.84
C THR A 80 -8.52 12.71 -6.00
N ARG A 81 -8.16 11.46 -6.28
CA ARG A 81 -8.80 10.65 -7.33
C ARG A 81 -10.30 10.52 -7.08
N ARG A 82 -10.72 10.26 -5.84
CA ARG A 82 -12.13 10.16 -5.44
C ARG A 82 -12.89 11.47 -5.70
N LYS A 83 -12.35 12.61 -5.26
CA LYS A 83 -12.96 13.93 -5.50
C LYS A 83 -13.07 14.24 -7.00
N LEU A 84 -12.01 13.97 -7.77
CA LEU A 84 -12.01 14.19 -9.21
C LEU A 84 -13.10 13.35 -9.90
N MET A 85 -13.24 12.07 -9.54
CA MET A 85 -14.31 11.21 -10.08
C MET A 85 -15.71 11.73 -9.71
N GLN A 86 -15.90 12.24 -8.47
CA GLN A 86 -17.16 12.86 -8.05
C GLN A 86 -17.47 14.15 -8.82
N CYS A 87 -16.45 14.88 -9.26
CA CYS A 87 -16.59 16.07 -10.11
C CYS A 87 -16.77 15.73 -11.61
N GLY A 88 -16.96 14.45 -11.96
CA GLY A 88 -17.16 14.02 -13.35
C GLY A 88 -15.87 13.87 -14.17
N PHE A 89 -14.69 14.01 -13.54
CA PHE A 89 -13.43 13.76 -14.22
C PHE A 89 -13.24 12.25 -14.42
N GLN A 90 -13.33 11.81 -15.66
CA GLN A 90 -13.06 10.42 -16.03
C GLN A 90 -11.59 10.28 -16.42
N PHE A 91 -10.83 9.54 -15.62
CA PHE A 91 -9.53 9.03 -16.05
C PHE A 91 -9.76 8.09 -17.23
N LYS A 92 -8.96 8.19 -18.32
CA LYS A 92 -9.08 7.35 -19.52
C LYS A 92 -9.26 5.88 -19.11
N LYS A 93 -10.47 5.37 -19.33
CA LYS A 93 -10.99 4.07 -18.87
C LYS A 93 -10.51 2.90 -19.76
N ASN A 94 -9.24 2.89 -20.16
CA ASN A 94 -8.74 1.82 -21.02
C ASN A 94 -8.36 0.55 -20.26
N ASP A 95 -8.03 0.65 -18.98
CA ASP A 95 -7.75 -0.52 -18.15
C ASP A 95 -8.94 -0.78 -17.23
N ARG A 96 -9.60 -1.93 -17.40
CA ARG A 96 -10.59 -2.40 -16.42
C ARG A 96 -9.90 -2.51 -15.06
N ASP A 97 -10.55 -2.02 -14.01
CA ASP A 97 -10.03 -2.15 -12.65
C ASP A 97 -10.16 -3.61 -12.15
N PHE A 98 -11.06 -4.38 -12.75
CA PHE A 98 -11.30 -5.77 -12.42
C PHE A 98 -11.94 -6.53 -13.59
N ASP A 99 -11.83 -7.86 -13.55
CA ASP A 99 -12.48 -8.80 -14.45
C ASP A 99 -13.21 -9.89 -13.65
N LEU A 100 -14.36 -10.32 -14.17
CA LEU A 100 -15.08 -11.47 -13.64
C LEU A 100 -14.46 -12.74 -14.24
N VAL A 101 -13.65 -13.46 -13.46
CA VAL A 101 -12.94 -14.66 -13.92
C VAL A 101 -13.78 -15.93 -13.78
N ALA A 102 -14.77 -15.91 -12.89
CA ALA A 102 -15.80 -16.94 -12.75
C ALA A 102 -17.10 -16.32 -12.20
N PRO A 103 -18.27 -16.98 -12.25
CA PRO A 103 -19.55 -16.38 -11.85
C PRO A 103 -19.58 -15.79 -10.43
N ARG A 104 -18.67 -16.21 -9.55
CA ARG A 104 -18.58 -15.79 -8.15
C ARG A 104 -17.15 -15.38 -7.75
N LEU A 105 -16.30 -15.07 -8.73
CA LEU A 105 -14.92 -14.67 -8.51
C LEU A 105 -14.55 -13.49 -9.41
N ILE A 106 -14.18 -12.39 -8.77
CA ILE A 106 -13.60 -11.22 -9.42
C ILE A 106 -12.10 -11.21 -9.13
N LEU A 107 -11.32 -10.90 -10.15
CA LEU A 107 -9.90 -10.56 -10.04
C LEU A 107 -9.74 -9.10 -10.41
N GLY A 108 -9.08 -8.30 -9.58
CA GLY A 108 -8.82 -6.91 -9.88
C GLY A 108 -7.47 -6.44 -9.41
N LYS A 109 -7.07 -5.28 -9.93
CA LYS A 109 -5.95 -4.53 -9.35
C LYS A 109 -6.39 -3.88 -8.04
N LEU A 110 -5.54 -3.06 -7.44
CA LEU A 110 -5.91 -2.23 -6.29
C LEU A 110 -7.25 -1.50 -6.50
N LEU A 111 -8.27 -1.90 -5.73
CA LEU A 111 -9.63 -1.35 -5.82
C LEU A 111 -9.84 -0.29 -4.74
N TRP A 112 -10.58 0.77 -5.09
CA TRP A 112 -10.92 1.84 -4.16
C TRP A 112 -12.30 1.69 -3.54
N GLU A 113 -13.18 0.99 -4.26
CA GLU A 113 -14.56 0.70 -3.91
C GLU A 113 -14.87 -0.75 -4.26
N LEU A 114 -15.92 -1.32 -3.67
CA LEU A 114 -16.34 -2.67 -4.02
C LEU A 114 -16.88 -2.68 -5.45
N PRO A 115 -16.43 -3.62 -6.30
CA PRO A 115 -16.90 -3.71 -7.66
C PRO A 115 -18.39 -4.06 -7.67
N LYS A 116 -19.14 -3.38 -8.55
CA LYS A 116 -20.54 -3.68 -8.83
C LYS A 116 -20.62 -4.27 -10.22
N VAL A 117 -21.04 -5.53 -10.30
CA VAL A 117 -21.25 -6.22 -11.57
C VAL A 117 -22.74 -6.44 -11.73
N GLU A 118 -23.30 -5.93 -12.82
CA GLU A 118 -24.72 -6.10 -13.11
C GLU A 118 -25.06 -7.59 -13.23
N GLY A 119 -26.10 -8.02 -12.51
CA GLY A 119 -26.51 -9.43 -12.45
C GLY A 119 -25.63 -10.33 -11.55
N ALA A 120 -24.58 -9.81 -10.91
CA ALA A 120 -23.78 -10.58 -9.95
C ALA A 120 -24.22 -10.31 -8.49
N PRO A 121 -23.98 -11.25 -7.56
CA PRO A 121 -24.18 -11.02 -6.12
C PRO A 121 -23.26 -9.93 -5.58
N GLU A 122 -23.59 -9.39 -4.41
CA GLU A 122 -22.72 -8.44 -3.71
C GLU A 122 -21.40 -9.10 -3.27
N VAL A 123 -20.34 -8.30 -3.28
CA VAL A 123 -19.02 -8.70 -2.77
C VAL A 123 -19.07 -8.78 -1.26
N ASN A 124 -18.94 -10.01 -0.76
CA ASN A 124 -19.00 -10.31 0.68
C ASN A 124 -17.68 -10.84 1.22
N MET A 125 -16.71 -11.09 0.35
CA MET A 125 -15.37 -11.49 0.73
C MET A 125 -14.32 -10.80 -0.14
N VAL A 126 -13.24 -10.37 0.50
CA VAL A 126 -12.05 -9.80 -0.15
C VAL A 126 -10.83 -10.58 0.28
N ILE A 127 -10.05 -11.02 -0.69
CA ILE A 127 -8.69 -11.57 -0.53
C ILE A 127 -7.74 -10.55 -1.12
N ASP A 128 -6.93 -9.95 -0.28
CA ASP A 128 -5.98 -8.92 -0.65
C ASP A 128 -4.58 -9.49 -0.66
N LEU A 129 -3.90 -9.45 -1.79
CA LEU A 129 -2.54 -9.95 -1.96
C LEU A 129 -1.47 -8.87 -1.76
N THR A 130 -1.84 -7.63 -1.47
CA THR A 130 -0.91 -6.50 -1.33
C THR A 130 -0.42 -6.36 0.11
N CYS A 131 0.79 -5.81 0.32
CA CYS A 131 1.33 -5.58 1.67
C CYS A 131 1.67 -4.12 1.97
N GLU A 132 1.83 -3.29 0.95
CA GLU A 132 2.41 -1.95 0.99
C GLU A 132 1.44 -0.91 1.57
N TRP A 133 0.14 -1.15 1.38
CA TRP A 133 -0.90 -0.17 1.61
C TRP A 133 -1.90 -0.65 2.66
N THR A 134 -2.47 0.31 3.39
CA THR A 134 -3.72 0.05 4.11
C THR A 134 -4.87 0.02 3.11
N GLU A 135 -5.71 -1.01 3.19
CA GLU A 135 -6.85 -1.08 2.28
C GLU A 135 -7.91 -0.03 2.61
N PRO A 136 -8.58 0.52 1.58
CA PRO A 136 -9.72 1.41 1.75
C PRO A 136 -10.77 0.80 2.66
N TRP A 137 -11.39 1.63 3.49
CA TRP A 137 -12.41 1.20 4.44
C TRP A 137 -13.58 0.46 3.77
N ALA A 138 -13.95 0.84 2.55
CA ALA A 138 -15.00 0.17 1.77
C ALA A 138 -14.71 -1.32 1.55
N LEU A 139 -13.46 -1.68 1.22
CA LEU A 139 -13.08 -3.07 1.01
C LEU A 139 -13.00 -3.86 2.31
N ARG A 140 -12.59 -3.22 3.41
CA ARG A 140 -12.45 -3.88 4.72
C ARG A 140 -13.78 -4.14 5.45
N ARG A 141 -14.88 -3.52 5.00
CA ARG A 141 -16.22 -3.68 5.59
C ARG A 141 -17.00 -4.88 5.09
N VAL A 142 -16.47 -5.62 4.12
CA VAL A 142 -17.09 -6.86 3.68
C VAL A 142 -17.18 -7.84 4.85
N ARG A 143 -18.08 -8.83 4.72
CA ARG A 143 -18.29 -9.83 5.77
C ARG A 143 -17.02 -10.59 6.12
N ARG A 144 -16.17 -10.87 5.14
CA ARG A 144 -14.88 -11.57 5.34
C ARG A 144 -13.77 -10.88 4.57
N TYR A 145 -12.79 -10.33 5.27
CA TYR A 145 -11.60 -9.76 4.66
C TYR A 145 -10.37 -10.57 5.11
N ILE A 146 -9.50 -10.91 4.16
CA ILE A 146 -8.24 -11.61 4.41
C ILE A 146 -7.14 -10.92 3.61
N ALA A 147 -6.13 -10.40 4.30
CA ALA A 147 -4.86 -10.02 3.69
C ALA A 147 -3.89 -11.21 3.71
N VAL A 148 -3.33 -11.51 2.55
CA VAL A 148 -2.20 -12.40 2.32
C VAL A 148 -1.08 -11.49 1.83
N PRO A 149 -0.33 -10.84 2.73
CA PRO A 149 0.60 -9.79 2.33
C PRO A 149 1.73 -10.37 1.48
N VAL A 150 1.82 -9.91 0.23
CA VAL A 150 2.90 -10.19 -0.72
C VAL A 150 3.51 -8.86 -1.12
N VAL A 151 4.84 -8.84 -1.23
CA VAL A 151 5.56 -7.65 -1.71
C VAL A 151 5.39 -7.57 -3.22
N ASP A 152 5.19 -6.37 -3.74
CA ASP A 152 5.13 -6.14 -5.17
C ASP A 152 6.33 -6.79 -5.88
N THR A 153 6.10 -7.34 -7.07
CA THR A 153 7.04 -8.18 -7.84
C THR A 153 7.40 -9.55 -7.26
N THR A 154 6.90 -9.91 -6.07
CA THR A 154 7.11 -11.22 -5.45
C THR A 154 5.87 -12.11 -5.57
N LYS A 155 5.97 -13.38 -5.16
CA LYS A 155 4.86 -14.35 -5.21
C LYS A 155 4.51 -14.86 -3.82
N PRO A 156 3.22 -15.07 -3.51
CA PRO A 156 2.83 -15.78 -2.30
C PRO A 156 3.36 -17.22 -2.32
N SER A 157 3.70 -17.76 -1.15
CA SER A 157 4.02 -19.18 -1.04
C SER A 157 2.79 -20.05 -1.39
N LEU A 158 3.04 -21.26 -1.89
CA LEU A 158 1.95 -22.22 -2.18
C LEU A 158 1.06 -22.45 -0.96
N LYS A 159 1.64 -22.51 0.24
CA LYS A 159 0.90 -22.67 1.49
C LYS A 159 -0.06 -21.50 1.75
N GLN A 160 0.38 -20.27 1.53
CA GLN A 160 -0.47 -19.07 1.67
C GLN A 160 -1.62 -19.09 0.65
N LEU A 161 -1.32 -19.41 -0.61
CA LEU A 161 -2.35 -19.51 -1.67
C LEU A 161 -3.39 -20.58 -1.34
N LEU A 162 -2.95 -21.79 -0.96
CA LEU A 162 -3.86 -22.88 -0.60
C LEU A 162 -4.72 -22.53 0.61
N SER A 163 -4.14 -21.88 1.63
CA SER A 163 -4.91 -21.42 2.80
C SER A 163 -5.98 -20.39 2.41
N ALA A 164 -5.64 -19.40 1.58
CA ALA A 164 -6.58 -18.38 1.15
C ALA A 164 -7.68 -18.95 0.24
N ALA A 165 -7.31 -19.85 -0.68
CA ALA A 165 -8.24 -20.55 -1.54
C ALA A 165 -9.21 -21.42 -0.73
N GLN A 166 -8.72 -22.17 0.26
CA GLN A 166 -9.56 -22.97 1.14
C GLN A 166 -10.55 -22.10 1.90
N GLU A 167 -10.11 -20.98 2.48
CA GLU A 167 -11.03 -20.04 3.15
C GLU A 167 -12.09 -19.47 2.21
N ALA A 168 -11.73 -19.21 0.95
CA ALA A 168 -12.69 -18.76 -0.06
C ALA A 168 -13.74 -19.84 -0.34
N VAL A 169 -13.31 -21.09 -0.53
CA VAL A 169 -14.19 -22.25 -0.77
C VAL A 169 -15.13 -22.46 0.42
N ASP A 170 -14.59 -22.45 1.64
CA ASP A 170 -15.38 -22.61 2.87
C ASP A 170 -16.43 -21.50 2.98
N PHE A 171 -16.04 -20.25 2.72
CA PHE A 171 -16.96 -19.11 2.74
C PHE A 171 -18.05 -19.20 1.67
N LEU A 172 -17.69 -19.58 0.44
CA LEU A 172 -18.62 -19.75 -0.68
C LEU A 172 -19.59 -20.92 -0.47
N SER A 173 -19.18 -21.96 0.26
CA SER A 173 -20.03 -23.10 0.61
C SER A 173 -21.11 -22.72 1.63
N PHE A 174 -20.77 -21.85 2.57
CA PHE A 174 -21.69 -21.36 3.60
C PHE A 174 -22.67 -20.29 3.06
N CYS A 175 -22.22 -19.45 2.13
CA CYS A 175 -23.01 -18.36 1.57
C CYS A 175 -23.26 -18.57 0.07
N ARG A 176 -24.47 -18.98 -0.33
CA ARG A 176 -24.81 -19.24 -1.75
C ARG A 176 -24.87 -18.00 -2.65
N MET A 177 -25.08 -16.82 -2.07
CA MET A 177 -25.19 -15.53 -2.78
C MET A 177 -24.03 -14.59 -2.47
N CYS A 178 -22.81 -15.12 -2.45
CA CYS A 178 -21.60 -14.33 -2.16
C CYS A 178 -20.67 -14.27 -3.37
N LEU A 179 -20.12 -13.09 -3.65
CA LEU A 179 -19.04 -12.84 -4.60
C LEU A 179 -17.71 -12.64 -3.84
N VAL A 180 -16.65 -13.27 -4.33
CA VAL A 180 -15.28 -13.11 -3.82
C VAL A 180 -14.51 -12.18 -4.74
N VAL A 181 -13.81 -11.20 -4.17
CA VAL A 181 -12.87 -10.35 -4.89
C VAL A 181 -11.46 -10.70 -4.47
N VAL A 182 -10.59 -10.94 -5.45
CA VAL A 182 -9.15 -11.04 -5.26
C VAL A 182 -8.53 -9.75 -5.77
N VAL A 183 -7.83 -9.04 -4.89
CA VAL A 183 -7.10 -7.82 -5.19
C VAL A 183 -5.62 -8.14 -5.33
N VAL A 184 -5.04 -7.77 -6.47
CA VAL A 184 -3.62 -7.91 -6.81
C VAL A 184 -3.02 -6.52 -6.98
N CYS A 185 -1.71 -6.37 -6.73
CA CYS A 185 -0.98 -5.12 -6.99
C CYS A 185 -1.13 -4.68 -8.46
#